data_AF-A0A961C5U7-F1
#
_entry.id   AF-A0A961C5U7-F1
#
_cell.length_a   1.000
_cell.length_b   1.000
_cell.length_c   1.000
_cell.angle_alpha   90.00
_cell.angle_beta   90.00
_cell.angle_gamma   90.00
#
_symmetry.space_group_name_H-M   'P 1'
#
loop_
_entity.id
_entity.type
_entity.pdbx_description
1 polymer ?
#
loop_
_entity_poly.entity_id
_entity_poly.type
_entity_poly.pdbx_seq_one_letter_code
_entity_poly.pdbx_strand_id
1 'polypeptide(L)'
;MRFFTVKPVLTLKGRKFKGLRGWSGKPTHPPLTDIPIGAYVLGAVFDVLSLIGGEGHAWTEMLWHAGTFLFAAGVIVSVPTALTGLVDRQTSSEPGTQAWRTINTHAVMMIVVTLAAIANTAWRWSIYSDRVYTPVAITVLSVLIALVVAIGATFGGSLVFDYGFNVETAGDHPVWHKSETDVFHDD
;
A
#
# COMPACT_ATOMS: atom_id res chain seq x y z
N MET A 1 20.97 32.23 -4.91
CA MET A 1 19.74 31.53 -5.29
C MET A 1 20.09 30.17 -5.85
N ARG A 2 20.16 29.18 -4.96
CA ARG A 2 20.12 27.78 -5.33
C ARG A 2 18.73 27.43 -5.86
N PHE A 3 18.67 26.78 -7.01
CA PHE A 3 17.43 26.29 -7.61
C PHE A 3 17.15 24.82 -7.30
N PHE A 4 18.16 24.09 -6.84
CA PHE A 4 18.09 22.65 -6.63
C PHE A 4 18.75 22.24 -5.30
N THR A 5 18.10 21.30 -4.63
CA THR A 5 18.61 20.57 -3.47
C THR A 5 18.64 19.08 -3.85
N VAL A 6 19.82 18.47 -3.92
CA VAL A 6 20.03 17.16 -4.58
C VAL A 6 20.22 16.00 -3.58
N LYS A 7 20.18 16.26 -2.27
CA LYS A 7 20.30 15.20 -1.25
C LYS A 7 18.90 14.71 -0.85
N PRO A 8 18.47 13.52 -1.30
CA PRO A 8 17.15 13.02 -0.97
C PRO A 8 17.06 12.64 0.51
N VAL A 9 15.83 12.65 1.04
CA VAL A 9 15.51 12.26 2.42
C VAL A 9 15.72 10.76 2.65
N LEU A 10 16.39 10.00 1.79
CA LEU A 10 16.71 8.58 2.02
C LEU A 10 17.72 8.35 3.15
N THR A 11 18.33 9.40 3.71
CA THR A 11 19.29 9.24 4.83
C THR A 11 18.65 8.55 6.05
N LEU A 12 19.26 7.42 6.45
CA LEU A 12 18.93 6.70 7.69
C LEU A 12 19.93 7.01 8.80
N LYS A 13 20.97 7.81 8.50
CA LYS A 13 21.93 8.30 9.48
C LYS A 13 21.17 9.10 10.55
N GLY A 14 21.69 9.11 11.78
CA GLY A 14 21.07 9.75 12.95
C GLY A 14 19.81 9.06 13.50
N ARG A 15 19.12 8.24 12.69
CA ARG A 15 17.86 7.60 13.10
C ARG A 15 18.09 6.31 13.87
N LYS A 16 17.42 6.17 15.02
CA LYS A 16 17.37 4.90 15.77
C LYS A 16 16.65 3.82 14.96
N PHE A 17 17.31 2.70 14.71
CA PHE A 17 16.70 1.50 14.15
C PHE A 17 15.78 0.83 15.17
N LYS A 18 14.58 0.41 14.74
CA LYS A 18 13.52 -0.17 15.57
C LYS A 18 13.12 -1.58 15.09
N GLY A 19 14.01 -2.29 14.40
CA GLY A 19 13.73 -3.62 13.85
C GLY A 19 12.77 -3.58 12.66
N LEU A 20 11.83 -4.52 12.59
CA LEU A 20 10.84 -4.61 11.49
C LEU A 20 9.96 -3.36 11.36
N ARG A 21 9.83 -2.56 12.43
CA ARG A 21 9.12 -1.28 12.41
C ARG A 21 9.81 -0.24 11.51
N GLY A 22 11.12 -0.38 11.28
CA GLY A 22 11.91 0.55 10.47
C GLY A 22 12.76 1.46 11.33
N TRP A 23 12.83 2.74 10.96
CA TRP A 23 13.64 3.76 11.64
C TRP A 23 12.75 4.81 12.29
N SER A 24 13.27 5.54 13.28
CA SER A 24 12.55 6.70 13.84
C SER A 24 12.11 7.66 12.73
N GLY A 25 10.83 8.04 12.70
CA GLY A 25 10.24 8.89 11.67
C GLY A 25 10.11 8.26 10.26
N LYS A 26 10.44 6.97 10.12
CA LYS A 26 10.42 6.23 8.85
C LYS A 26 9.96 4.78 9.07
N PRO A 27 8.66 4.57 9.27
CA PRO A 27 8.11 3.23 9.38
C PRO A 27 8.32 2.43 8.08
N THR A 28 8.55 1.11 8.20
CA THR A 28 8.81 0.24 7.04
C THR A 28 7.58 0.01 6.18
N HIS A 29 6.41 -0.17 6.80
CA HIS A 29 5.23 -0.65 6.08
C HIS A 29 4.61 0.38 5.12
N PRO A 30 4.56 1.71 5.39
CA PRO A 30 3.87 2.63 4.49
C PRO A 30 4.45 2.67 3.07
N PRO A 31 5.78 2.76 2.86
CA PRO A 31 6.35 2.64 1.51
C PRO A 31 6.02 1.32 0.80
N LEU A 32 5.84 0.23 1.56
CA LEU A 32 5.46 -1.06 0.98
C LEU A 32 3.99 -1.09 0.54
N THR A 33 3.11 -0.25 1.09
CA THR A 33 1.68 -0.22 0.75
C THR A 33 1.39 0.27 -0.67
N ASP A 34 2.30 1.06 -1.26
CA ASP A 34 2.11 1.63 -2.60
C ASP A 34 1.93 0.53 -3.67
N ILE A 35 2.72 -0.55 -3.55
CA ILE A 35 2.69 -1.67 -4.49
C ILE A 35 1.34 -2.40 -4.47
N PRO A 36 0.84 -2.94 -3.32
CA PRO A 36 -0.42 -3.63 -3.30
C PRO A 36 -1.62 -2.73 -3.63
N ILE A 37 -1.61 -1.46 -3.23
CA ILE A 37 -2.69 -0.52 -3.61
C ILE A 37 -2.75 -0.39 -5.14
N GLY A 38 -1.63 -0.06 -5.78
CA GLY A 38 -1.56 0.08 -7.23
C GLY A 38 -1.90 -1.22 -7.95
N ALA A 39 -1.35 -2.34 -7.48
CA ALA A 39 -1.55 -3.65 -8.08
C ALA A 39 -3.00 -4.11 -8.04
N TYR A 40 -3.69 -4.00 -6.90
CA TYR A 40 -5.08 -4.46 -6.79
C TYR A 40 -6.06 -3.54 -7.52
N VAL A 41 -5.82 -2.22 -7.51
CA VAL A 41 -6.66 -1.27 -8.25
C VAL A 41 -6.51 -1.48 -9.76
N LEU A 42 -5.28 -1.54 -10.28
CA LEU A 42 -5.04 -1.78 -11.70
C LEU A 42 -5.48 -3.20 -12.12
N GLY A 43 -5.24 -4.20 -11.27
CA GLY A 43 -5.70 -5.57 -11.49
C GLY A 43 -7.21 -5.63 -11.69
N ALA A 44 -7.99 -5.01 -10.80
CA ALA A 44 -9.45 -4.94 -10.92
C ALA A 44 -9.91 -4.20 -12.18
N VAL A 45 -9.23 -3.12 -12.58
CA VAL A 45 -9.53 -2.43 -13.85
C VAL A 45 -9.31 -3.38 -15.04
N PHE A 46 -8.20 -4.12 -15.06
CA PHE A 46 -7.90 -5.07 -16.12
C PHE A 46 -8.91 -6.21 -16.17
N ASP A 47 -9.33 -6.72 -15.03
CA ASP A 47 -10.38 -7.74 -14.93
C ASP A 47 -11.71 -7.28 -15.51
N VAL A 48 -12.13 -6.05 -15.16
CA VAL A 48 -13.38 -5.46 -15.67
C VAL A 48 -13.32 -5.31 -17.18
N LEU A 49 -12.22 -4.76 -17.70
CA LEU A 49 -12.04 -4.58 -19.15
C LEU A 49 -11.96 -5.92 -19.89
N SER A 50 -11.24 -6.89 -19.33
CA SER A 50 -11.14 -8.26 -19.85
C SER A 50 -12.52 -8.92 -19.90
N LEU A 51 -13.33 -8.81 -18.83
CA LEU A 51 -14.68 -9.34 -18.78
C LEU A 51 -15.62 -8.68 -19.80
N ILE A 52 -15.59 -7.34 -19.91
CA ILE A 52 -16.45 -6.60 -20.85
C ILE A 52 -16.12 -6.97 -22.30
N GLY A 53 -14.84 -7.15 -22.62
CA GLY A 53 -14.42 -7.54 -23.97
C GLY A 53 -14.75 -8.98 -24.34
N GLY A 54 -14.81 -9.88 -23.35
CA GLY A 54 -15.17 -11.29 -23.55
C GLY A 54 -14.23 -12.05 -24.49
N GLU A 55 -14.76 -13.06 -25.17
CA GLU A 55 -14.01 -13.88 -26.13
C GLU A 55 -13.82 -13.19 -27.49
N GLY A 56 -12.85 -13.66 -28.27
CA GLY A 56 -12.63 -13.21 -29.66
C GLY A 56 -11.66 -12.04 -29.82
N HIS A 57 -11.04 -11.57 -28.72
CA HIS A 57 -10.10 -10.45 -28.73
C HIS A 57 -8.80 -10.81 -28.01
N ALA A 58 -7.65 -10.75 -28.69
CA ALA A 58 -6.36 -11.07 -28.07
C ALA A 58 -6.03 -10.19 -26.84
N TRP A 59 -6.53 -8.96 -26.81
CA TRP A 59 -6.29 -8.04 -25.69
C TRP A 59 -7.03 -8.43 -24.40
N THR A 60 -8.14 -9.17 -24.47
CA THR A 60 -8.88 -9.59 -23.26
C THR A 60 -8.13 -10.64 -22.48
N GLU A 61 -7.47 -11.57 -23.17
CA GLU A 61 -6.56 -12.57 -22.60
C GLU A 61 -5.31 -11.91 -22.01
N MET A 62 -4.71 -10.94 -22.72
CA MET A 62 -3.58 -10.16 -22.21
C MET A 62 -3.92 -9.47 -20.89
N LEU A 63 -5.11 -8.87 -20.78
CA LEU A 63 -5.57 -8.23 -19.55
C LEU A 63 -5.84 -9.24 -18.42
N TRP A 64 -6.40 -10.42 -18.72
CA TRP A 64 -6.57 -11.51 -17.75
C TRP A 64 -5.22 -11.95 -17.14
N HIS A 65 -4.21 -12.15 -17.99
CA HIS A 65 -2.86 -12.51 -17.54
C HIS A 65 -2.21 -11.37 -16.76
N ALA A 66 -2.27 -10.14 -17.28
CA ALA A 66 -1.72 -8.97 -16.60
C ALA A 66 -2.36 -8.75 -15.22
N GLY A 67 -3.68 -8.84 -15.12
CA GLY A 67 -4.41 -8.77 -13.85
C GLY A 67 -3.96 -9.86 -12.88
N THR A 68 -3.76 -11.08 -13.37
CA THR A 68 -3.27 -12.19 -12.54
C THR A 68 -1.88 -11.95 -11.98
N PHE A 69 -0.94 -11.46 -12.80
CA PHE A 69 0.40 -11.12 -12.32
C PHE A 69 0.41 -9.91 -11.37
N LEU A 70 -0.45 -8.91 -11.59
CA LEU A 70 -0.62 -7.80 -10.67
C LEU A 70 -1.12 -8.29 -9.30
N PHE A 71 -2.15 -9.13 -9.26
CA PHE A 71 -2.62 -9.72 -8.01
C PHE A 71 -1.52 -10.52 -7.29
N ALA A 72 -0.73 -11.31 -8.02
CA ALA A 72 0.41 -12.03 -7.46
C ALA A 72 1.48 -11.09 -6.87
N ALA A 73 1.90 -10.07 -7.61
CA ALA A 73 2.85 -9.07 -7.13
C ALA A 73 2.32 -8.31 -5.90
N GLY A 74 1.04 -7.94 -5.92
CA GLY A 74 0.36 -7.32 -4.79
C GLY A 74 0.35 -8.21 -3.55
N VAL A 75 0.09 -9.51 -3.69
CA VAL A 75 0.14 -10.46 -2.57
C VAL A 75 1.55 -10.61 -2.00
N ILE A 76 2.57 -10.75 -2.87
CA ILE A 76 3.97 -10.89 -2.48
C ILE A 76 4.40 -9.73 -1.57
N VAL A 77 3.96 -8.51 -1.85
CA VAL A 77 4.28 -7.33 -1.03
C VAL A 77 3.29 -7.11 0.11
N SER A 78 2.00 -7.46 -0.04
CA SER A 78 1.01 -7.31 1.03
C SER A 78 1.37 -8.12 2.28
N VAL A 79 1.91 -9.33 2.13
CA VAL A 79 2.30 -10.17 3.27
C VAL A 79 3.35 -9.48 4.17
N PRO A 80 4.54 -9.09 3.69
CA PRO A 80 5.51 -8.37 4.51
C PRO A 80 4.99 -7.00 4.98
N THR A 81 4.16 -6.32 4.19
CA THR A 81 3.49 -5.07 4.60
C THR A 81 2.60 -5.27 5.82
N ALA A 82 1.73 -6.29 5.80
CA ALA A 82 0.84 -6.61 6.91
C ALA A 82 1.62 -7.04 8.15
N LEU A 83 2.66 -7.85 8.01
CA LEU A 83 3.51 -8.27 9.12
C LEU A 83 4.22 -7.08 9.78
N THR A 84 4.85 -6.22 8.99
CA THR A 84 5.55 -5.02 9.51
C THR A 84 4.56 -4.01 10.11
N GLY A 85 3.37 -3.85 9.56
CA GLY A 85 2.29 -3.02 10.12
C GLY A 85 1.75 -3.57 11.45
N LEU A 86 1.59 -4.89 11.58
CA LEU A 86 1.18 -5.53 12.83
C LEU A 86 2.22 -5.35 13.95
N VAL A 87 3.51 -5.45 13.63
CA VAL A 87 4.58 -5.15 14.59
C VAL A 87 4.55 -3.67 15.00
N ASP A 88 4.33 -2.77 14.04
CA ASP A 88 4.27 -1.33 14.34
C ASP A 88 3.07 -0.97 15.23
N ARG A 89 1.91 -1.58 14.99
CA ARG A 89 0.69 -1.39 15.80
C ARG A 89 0.91 -1.64 17.29
N GLN A 90 1.71 -2.64 17.67
CA GLN A 90 1.86 -3.08 19.08
C GLN A 90 2.35 -1.98 20.02
N THR A 91 2.99 -0.95 19.50
CA THR A 91 3.78 0.00 20.30
C THR A 91 3.59 1.45 19.84
N SER A 92 2.54 1.71 19.05
CA SER A 92 2.31 3.02 18.44
C SER A 92 1.09 3.77 18.99
N SER A 93 0.24 3.12 19.80
CA SER A 93 -0.91 3.78 20.41
C SER A 93 -1.39 3.04 21.67
N GLU A 94 -1.94 3.80 22.62
CA GLU A 94 -2.55 3.30 23.84
C GLU A 94 -3.99 2.81 23.60
N PRO A 95 -4.40 1.68 24.20
CA PRO A 95 -5.78 1.20 24.13
C PRO A 95 -6.81 2.28 24.54
N GLY A 96 -7.91 2.35 23.79
CA GLY A 96 -9.03 3.28 24.07
C GLY A 96 -8.90 4.67 23.45
N THR A 97 -7.74 5.04 22.90
CA THR A 97 -7.58 6.31 22.16
C THR A 97 -8.27 6.28 20.79
N GLN A 98 -8.52 7.45 20.20
CA GLN A 98 -9.04 7.55 18.82
C GLN A 98 -8.06 6.93 17.82
N ALA A 99 -6.76 7.21 17.96
CA ALA A 99 -5.72 6.61 17.13
C ALA A 99 -5.75 5.08 17.18
N TRP A 100 -5.88 4.49 18.38
CA TRP A 100 -5.99 3.04 18.54
C TRP A 100 -7.19 2.43 17.80
N ARG A 101 -8.35 3.09 17.85
CA ARG A 101 -9.53 2.67 17.08
C ARG A 101 -9.27 2.76 15.57
N THR A 102 -8.70 3.86 15.09
CA THR A 102 -8.37 4.04 13.66
C THR A 102 -7.35 3.00 13.16
N ILE A 103 -6.30 2.71 13.93
CA ILE A 103 -5.32 1.66 13.62
C ILE A 103 -6.01 0.32 13.48
N ASN A 104 -6.92 -0.03 14.39
CA ASN A 104 -7.64 -1.29 14.33
C ASN A 104 -8.56 -1.38 13.12
N THR A 105 -9.30 -0.31 12.80
CA THR A 105 -10.13 -0.26 11.60
C THR A 105 -9.30 -0.49 10.34
N HIS A 106 -8.18 0.24 10.21
CA HIS A 106 -7.23 0.07 9.12
C HIS A 106 -6.68 -1.36 9.05
N ALA A 107 -6.14 -1.87 10.17
CA ALA A 107 -5.50 -3.18 10.22
C ALA A 107 -6.48 -4.32 9.88
N VAL A 108 -7.70 -4.29 10.41
CA VAL A 108 -8.72 -5.30 10.08
C VAL A 108 -9.06 -5.28 8.59
N MET A 109 -9.29 -4.10 8.01
CA MET A 109 -9.55 -3.98 6.57
C MET A 109 -8.40 -4.54 5.73
N MET A 110 -7.15 -4.19 6.06
CA MET A 110 -5.98 -4.63 5.29
C MET A 110 -5.69 -6.13 5.45
N ILE A 111 -5.97 -6.72 6.61
CA ILE A 111 -5.88 -8.17 6.81
C ILE A 111 -6.92 -8.89 5.95
N VAL A 112 -8.17 -8.42 5.97
CA VAL A 112 -9.25 -9.00 5.13
C VAL A 112 -8.90 -8.89 3.65
N VAL A 113 -8.44 -7.72 3.19
CA VAL A 113 -7.95 -7.51 1.81
C VAL A 113 -6.82 -8.47 1.48
N THR A 114 -5.82 -8.61 2.35
CA THR A 114 -4.66 -9.49 2.11
C THR A 114 -5.10 -10.95 1.96
N LEU A 115 -5.97 -11.44 2.85
CA LEU A 115 -6.49 -12.81 2.78
C LEU A 115 -7.36 -13.04 1.53
N ALA A 116 -8.23 -12.08 1.21
CA ALA A 116 -9.05 -12.14 0.01
C ALA A 116 -8.19 -12.12 -1.27
N ALA A 117 -7.13 -11.31 -1.30
CA ALA A 117 -6.20 -11.25 -2.43
C ALA A 117 -5.36 -12.53 -2.58
N ILE A 118 -4.94 -13.16 -1.46
CA ILE A 118 -4.31 -14.49 -1.49
C ILE A 118 -5.27 -15.52 -2.10
N ALA A 119 -6.51 -15.57 -1.63
CA ALA A 119 -7.52 -16.49 -2.15
C ALA A 119 -7.83 -16.22 -3.64
N ASN A 120 -7.98 -14.96 -4.02
CA ASN A 120 -8.20 -14.56 -5.42
C ASN A 120 -7.02 -14.95 -6.31
N THR A 121 -5.78 -14.72 -5.86
CA THR A 121 -4.57 -15.08 -6.60
C THR A 121 -4.46 -16.59 -6.77
N ALA A 122 -4.72 -17.36 -5.72
CA ALA A 122 -4.73 -18.82 -5.78
C ALA A 122 -5.79 -19.34 -6.77
N TRP A 123 -7.00 -18.76 -6.74
CA TRP A 123 -8.06 -19.12 -7.68
C TRP A 123 -7.69 -18.77 -9.13
N ARG A 124 -7.13 -17.58 -9.37
CA ARG A 124 -6.63 -17.21 -10.70
C ARG A 124 -5.61 -18.21 -11.22
N TRP A 125 -4.66 -18.60 -10.38
CA TRP A 125 -3.61 -19.53 -10.77
C TRP A 125 -4.15 -20.94 -11.07
N SER A 126 -5.21 -21.37 -10.37
CA SER A 126 -5.81 -22.69 -10.58
C SER A 126 -6.55 -22.82 -11.91
N ILE A 127 -6.92 -21.72 -12.55
CA ILE A 127 -7.62 -21.70 -13.85
C ILE A 127 -6.88 -20.87 -14.91
N TYR A 128 -5.62 -20.51 -14.64
CA TYR A 128 -4.87 -19.50 -15.41
C TYR A 128 -4.85 -19.83 -16.90
N SER A 129 -4.52 -21.08 -17.24
CA SER A 129 -4.39 -21.56 -18.62
C SER A 129 -5.72 -21.92 -19.29
N ASP A 130 -6.82 -21.99 -18.53
CA ASP A 130 -8.12 -22.47 -19.03
C ASP A 130 -9.03 -21.32 -19.49
N ARG A 131 -8.58 -20.06 -19.33
CA ARG A 131 -9.40 -18.86 -19.52
C ARG A 131 -8.72 -17.90 -20.47
N VAL A 132 -9.49 -17.42 -21.45
CA VAL A 132 -9.07 -16.40 -22.42
C VAL A 132 -9.58 -14.99 -22.08
N TYR A 133 -10.33 -14.86 -20.98
CA TYR A 133 -10.76 -13.60 -20.37
C TYR A 133 -11.14 -13.83 -18.92
N THR A 134 -11.31 -12.75 -18.16
CA THR A 134 -11.54 -12.83 -16.72
C THR A 134 -12.96 -13.32 -16.39
N PRO A 135 -13.12 -14.37 -15.56
CA PRO A 135 -14.43 -14.81 -15.09
C PRO A 135 -15.17 -13.75 -14.26
N VAL A 136 -16.51 -13.74 -14.33
CA VAL A 136 -17.36 -12.78 -13.58
C VAL A 136 -17.07 -12.81 -12.09
N ALA A 137 -16.99 -14.01 -11.48
CA ALA A 137 -16.78 -14.13 -10.04
C ALA A 137 -15.42 -13.58 -9.58
N ILE A 138 -14.36 -13.81 -10.36
CA ILE A 138 -13.02 -13.24 -10.08
C ILE A 138 -13.04 -11.73 -10.27
N THR A 139 -13.74 -11.22 -11.27
CA THR A 139 -13.88 -9.77 -11.50
C THR A 139 -14.57 -9.11 -10.30
N VAL A 140 -15.70 -9.67 -9.83
CA VAL A 140 -16.41 -9.15 -8.65
C VAL A 140 -15.51 -9.15 -7.42
N LEU A 141 -14.81 -10.25 -7.14
CA LEU A 141 -13.89 -10.33 -6.01
C LEU A 141 -12.77 -9.29 -6.13
N SER A 142 -12.24 -9.07 -7.33
CA SER A 142 -11.15 -8.12 -7.58
C SER A 142 -11.60 -6.68 -7.39
N VAL A 143 -12.80 -6.33 -7.85
CA VAL A 143 -13.42 -5.02 -7.59
C VAL A 143 -13.66 -4.81 -6.10
N LEU A 144 -14.16 -5.81 -5.37
CA LEU A 144 -14.33 -5.70 -3.92
C LEU A 144 -12.99 -5.49 -3.19
N ILE A 145 -11.95 -6.22 -3.59
CA ILE A 145 -10.58 -6.03 -3.05
C ILE A 145 -10.09 -4.60 -3.34
N ALA A 146 -10.24 -4.12 -4.58
CA ALA A 146 -9.83 -2.77 -4.98
C ALA A 146 -10.58 -1.67 -4.21
N LEU A 147 -11.88 -1.84 -3.96
CA LEU A 147 -12.68 -0.89 -3.18
C LEU A 147 -12.26 -0.87 -1.71
N VAL A 148 -12.13 -2.04 -1.09
CA VAL A 148 -11.78 -2.13 0.33
C VAL A 148 -10.33 -1.69 0.56
N VAL A 149 -9.40 -1.95 -0.37
CA VAL A 149 -8.02 -1.43 -0.25
C VAL A 149 -7.99 0.09 -0.37
N ALA A 150 -8.76 0.68 -1.30
CA ALA A 150 -8.86 2.13 -1.44
C ALA A 150 -9.47 2.80 -0.19
N ILE A 151 -10.54 2.23 0.36
CA ILE A 151 -11.14 2.71 1.62
C ILE A 151 -10.17 2.55 2.79
N GLY A 152 -9.52 1.39 2.92
CA GLY A 152 -8.56 1.16 3.99
C GLY A 152 -7.34 2.07 3.91
N ALA A 153 -6.92 2.46 2.70
CA ALA A 153 -5.87 3.45 2.47
C ALA A 153 -6.23 4.83 3.02
N THR A 154 -7.52 5.24 3.04
CA THR A 154 -7.90 6.52 3.66
C THR A 154 -7.67 6.53 5.16
N PHE A 155 -7.91 5.40 5.85
CA PHE A 155 -7.58 5.28 7.27
C PHE A 155 -6.07 5.33 7.51
N GLY A 156 -5.27 4.69 6.65
CA GLY A 156 -3.80 4.82 6.69
C GLY A 156 -3.35 6.26 6.46
N GLY A 157 -4.00 6.95 5.52
CA GLY A 157 -3.82 8.37 5.25
C GLY A 157 -4.11 9.24 6.47
N SER A 158 -5.23 9.03 7.16
CA SER A 158 -5.52 9.78 8.40
C SER A 158 -4.49 9.53 9.50
N LEU A 159 -3.99 8.30 9.65
CA LEU A 159 -2.91 8.03 10.59
C LEU A 159 -1.68 8.89 10.25
N VAL A 160 -1.23 8.89 9.00
CA VAL A 160 -0.01 9.61 8.59
C VAL A 160 -0.22 11.14 8.57
N PHE A 161 -1.23 11.62 7.85
CA PHE A 161 -1.40 13.03 7.51
C PHE A 161 -2.16 13.83 8.58
N ASP A 162 -3.14 13.22 9.26
CA ASP A 162 -3.94 13.93 10.26
C ASP A 162 -3.35 13.75 11.67
N TYR A 163 -2.86 12.55 11.99
CA TYR A 163 -2.39 12.24 13.35
C TYR A 163 -0.87 12.28 13.51
N GLY A 164 -0.10 12.46 12.43
CA GLY A 164 1.36 12.44 12.49
C GLY A 164 1.92 11.09 12.95
N PHE A 165 1.22 10.00 12.65
CA PHE A 165 1.51 8.69 13.20
C PHE A 165 2.85 8.15 12.70
N ASN A 166 3.82 8.01 13.61
CA ASN A 166 5.20 7.61 13.32
C ASN A 166 5.94 8.47 12.29
N VAL A 167 5.44 9.68 12.00
CA VAL A 167 6.10 10.70 11.18
C VAL A 167 6.30 11.97 12.00
N GLU A 168 7.28 12.78 11.63
CA GLU A 168 7.50 14.07 12.28
C GLU A 168 6.57 15.10 11.65
N THR A 169 5.71 15.74 12.45
CA THR A 169 4.89 16.86 12.00
C THR A 169 5.78 18.08 11.84
N ALA A 170 5.94 18.57 10.61
CA ALA A 170 6.63 19.81 10.36
C ALA A 170 5.76 20.98 10.86
N GLY A 171 6.04 21.47 12.07
CA GLY A 171 5.56 22.76 12.54
C GLY A 171 6.28 23.90 11.81
N ASP A 172 6.87 24.84 12.55
CA ASP A 172 7.78 25.85 11.98
C ASP A 172 9.15 25.24 11.69
N HIS A 173 9.23 24.38 10.67
CA HIS A 173 10.47 23.70 10.30
C HIS A 173 11.39 24.64 9.49
N PRO A 174 12.70 24.75 9.80
CA PRO A 174 13.62 25.68 9.12
C PRO A 174 13.72 25.52 7.60
N VAL A 175 13.33 24.35 7.07
CA VAL A 175 13.25 24.08 5.61
C VAL A 175 12.28 25.03 4.89
N TRP A 176 11.31 25.62 5.61
CA TRP A 176 10.35 26.58 5.05
C TRP A 176 10.84 28.03 5.10
N HIS A 177 11.97 28.29 5.77
CA HIS A 177 12.54 29.63 5.87
C HIS A 177 13.44 29.92 4.66
N LYS A 178 13.48 31.19 4.22
CA LYS A 178 14.38 31.60 3.13
C LYS A 178 15.84 31.41 3.57
N SER A 179 16.53 30.47 2.93
CA SER A 179 17.92 30.11 3.22
C SER A 179 18.63 29.65 1.95
N GLU A 180 19.93 29.91 1.84
CA GLU A 180 20.81 29.31 0.81
C GLU A 180 21.52 28.04 1.33
N THR A 181 21.22 27.65 2.58
CA THR A 181 21.69 26.43 3.24
C THR A 181 20.54 25.43 3.29
N ASP A 182 20.78 24.25 2.74
CA ASP A 182 19.85 23.12 2.83
C ASP A 182 19.86 22.55 4.25
N VAL A 183 18.69 22.20 4.78
CA VAL A 183 18.53 21.62 6.12
C VAL A 183 18.20 20.14 5.98
N PHE A 184 19.06 19.26 6.50
CA PHE A 184 18.84 17.81 6.52
C PHE A 184 18.75 17.30 7.96
N HIS A 185 18.15 16.12 8.16
CA HIS A 185 17.92 15.54 9.50
C HIS A 185 19.18 15.32 10.35
N ASP A 186 20.36 15.26 9.71
CA ASP A 186 21.65 14.98 10.34
C ASP A 186 22.53 16.22 10.54
N ASP A 187 22.06 17.40 10.11
CA ASP A 187 22.78 18.68 10.18
C ASP A 187 22.31 19.52 11.37
#